data_AF-A0A7W3N954-F1
#
_entry.id   AF-A0A7W3N954-F1
#
_cell.length_a   1.000
_cell.length_b   1.000
_cell.length_c   1.000
_cell.angle_alpha   90.00
_cell.angle_beta   90.00
_cell.angle_gamma   90.00
#
_symmetry.space_group_name_H-M   'P 1'
#
loop_
_entity.id
_entity.type
_entity.pdbx_description
1 polymer ?
#
loop_
_entity_poly.entity_id
_entity_poly.type
_entity_poly.pdbx_seq_one_letter_code
_entity_poly.pdbx_strand_id
1 'polypeptide(L)'
;MADFKFINNGENKIYNLSEEEILKAEDRMGIRFPDDLRQLYLEVGYGFIKEPSNNAINRIMGPGTVANVKLREGVFEFDPDLDELDEEDKLIFFEVNEGIYISLDLKLPNNPVFYFDTQIADSLEDFLKKFINDNEYYIDLE
;
A
#
# COMPACT_ATOMS: atom_id res chain seq x y z
N MET A 1 7.25 -7.45 -15.94
CA MET A 1 6.49 -7.90 -14.76
C MET A 1 7.37 -7.60 -13.57
N ALA A 2 6.83 -6.89 -12.59
CA ALA A 2 7.49 -6.70 -11.32
C ALA A 2 7.75 -8.08 -10.66
N ASP A 3 8.72 -8.17 -9.76
CA ASP A 3 8.96 -9.37 -8.95
C ASP A 3 9.06 -8.93 -7.49
N PHE A 4 8.13 -9.36 -6.65
CA PHE A 4 8.05 -8.91 -5.26
C PHE A 4 8.65 -9.91 -4.27
N LYS A 5 9.22 -11.02 -4.73
CA LYS A 5 9.76 -12.08 -3.85
C LYS A 5 10.87 -11.61 -2.92
N PHE A 6 11.54 -10.49 -3.23
CA PHE A 6 12.55 -9.88 -2.37
C PHE A 6 11.98 -9.46 -0.99
N ILE A 7 10.66 -9.31 -0.85
CA ILE A 7 10.01 -9.03 0.43
C ILE A 7 10.00 -10.26 1.34
N ASN A 8 10.03 -11.48 0.79
CA ASN A 8 10.06 -12.72 1.55
C ASN A 8 11.47 -13.04 2.07
N ASN A 9 12.10 -12.10 2.76
CA ASN A 9 13.47 -12.20 3.30
C ASN A 9 13.56 -12.95 4.64
N GLY A 10 12.43 -13.38 5.21
CA GLY A 10 12.35 -14.08 6.50
C GLY A 10 12.34 -13.18 7.73
N GLU A 11 12.52 -11.87 7.56
CA GLU A 11 12.44 -10.88 8.64
C GLU A 11 11.07 -10.21 8.73
N ASN A 12 10.37 -10.11 7.59
CA ASN A 12 9.04 -9.51 7.48
C ASN A 12 7.95 -10.43 8.03
N LYS A 13 6.91 -9.82 8.61
CA LYS A 13 5.74 -10.55 9.13
C LYS A 13 4.63 -10.52 8.09
N ILE A 14 4.64 -11.50 7.20
CA ILE A 14 3.74 -11.59 6.06
C ILE A 14 2.65 -12.64 6.28
N TYR A 15 1.46 -12.33 5.78
CA TYR A 15 0.28 -13.17 5.78
C TYR A 15 -0.14 -13.41 4.34
N ASN A 16 -0.15 -14.68 3.96
CA ASN A 16 -0.65 -15.10 2.66
C ASN A 16 -2.16 -14.89 2.60
N LEU A 17 -2.65 -14.68 1.38
CA LEU A 17 -4.07 -14.55 1.12
C LEU A 17 -4.45 -15.35 -0.13
N SER A 18 -5.73 -15.64 -0.25
CA SER A 18 -6.32 -16.34 -1.39
C SER A 18 -6.76 -15.35 -2.47
N GLU A 19 -6.78 -15.78 -3.73
CA GLU A 19 -7.31 -14.96 -4.82
C GLU A 19 -8.78 -14.54 -4.58
N GLU A 20 -9.56 -15.36 -3.88
CA GLU A 20 -10.94 -15.04 -3.49
C GLU A 20 -11.02 -13.79 -2.59
N GLU A 21 -10.07 -13.60 -1.67
CA GLU A 21 -10.01 -12.41 -0.82
C GLU A 21 -9.73 -11.13 -1.61
N ILE A 22 -8.90 -11.23 -2.66
CA ILE A 22 -8.65 -10.12 -3.59
C ILE A 22 -9.94 -9.79 -4.34
N LEU A 23 -10.55 -10.80 -4.96
CA LEU A 23 -11.78 -10.64 -5.76
C LEU A 23 -12.91 -10.04 -4.93
N LYS A 24 -13.10 -10.50 -3.69
CA LYS A 24 -14.11 -9.98 -2.79
C LYS A 24 -13.90 -8.49 -2.48
N ALA A 25 -12.66 -8.05 -2.32
CA ALA A 25 -12.35 -6.64 -2.08
C ALA A 25 -12.58 -5.79 -3.34
N GLU A 26 -12.16 -6.27 -4.51
CA GLU A 26 -12.41 -5.61 -5.80
C GLU A 26 -13.91 -5.45 -6.08
N ASP A 27 -14.68 -6.52 -5.90
CA ASP A 27 -16.13 -6.52 -6.10
C ASP A 27 -16.83 -5.55 -5.13
N ARG A 28 -16.35 -5.43 -3.88
CA ARG A 28 -16.87 -4.47 -2.90
C ARG A 28 -16.60 -3.03 -3.32
N MET A 29 -15.38 -2.72 -3.75
CA MET A 29 -15.00 -1.36 -4.13
C MET A 29 -15.53 -0.97 -5.51
N GLY A 30 -15.94 -1.93 -6.34
CA GLY A 30 -16.34 -1.70 -7.72
C GLY A 30 -15.17 -1.36 -8.66
N ILE A 31 -13.92 -1.61 -8.22
CA ILE A 31 -12.69 -1.37 -8.99
C ILE A 31 -11.79 -2.60 -8.93
N ARG A 32 -10.90 -2.74 -9.92
CA ARG A 32 -9.80 -3.72 -9.87
C ARG A 32 -8.59 -3.11 -9.21
N PHE A 33 -7.84 -3.90 -8.46
CA PHE A 33 -6.52 -3.48 -8.01
C PHE A 33 -5.60 -3.30 -9.22
N PRO A 34 -4.65 -2.35 -9.16
CA PRO A 34 -3.52 -2.31 -10.10
C PRO A 34 -2.82 -3.66 -10.22
N ASP A 35 -2.36 -4.00 -11.43
CA ASP A 35 -1.74 -5.30 -11.73
C ASP A 35 -0.57 -5.61 -10.78
N ASP A 36 0.29 -4.61 -10.51
CA ASP A 36 1.43 -4.75 -9.60
C ASP A 36 0.99 -5.01 -8.15
N LEU A 37 -0.08 -4.34 -7.68
CA LEU A 37 -0.60 -4.56 -6.32
C LEU A 37 -1.26 -5.94 -6.20
N ARG A 38 -2.00 -6.38 -7.24
CA ARG A 38 -2.54 -7.73 -7.31
C ARG A 38 -1.42 -8.77 -7.32
N GLN A 39 -0.35 -8.54 -8.08
CA GLN A 39 0.79 -9.43 -8.14
C GLN A 39 1.51 -9.50 -6.78
N LEU A 40 1.72 -8.36 -6.10
CA LEU A 40 2.27 -8.33 -4.74
C LEU A 40 1.45 -9.21 -3.78
N TYR A 41 0.12 -9.08 -3.81
CA TYR A 41 -0.76 -9.89 -2.98
C TYR A 41 -0.69 -11.39 -3.26
N LEU A 42 -0.54 -11.79 -4.52
CA LEU A 42 -0.46 -13.20 -4.91
C LEU A 42 0.92 -13.81 -4.64
N GLU A 43 2.00 -13.05 -4.81
CA GLU A 43 3.37 -13.55 -4.63
C GLU A 43 3.86 -13.50 -3.18
N VAL A 44 3.40 -12.49 -2.44
CA VAL A 44 3.89 -12.17 -1.09
C VAL A 44 2.73 -12.20 -0.12
N GLY A 45 1.68 -11.42 -0.38
CA GLY A 45 0.56 -11.23 0.53
C GLY A 45 0.57 -9.84 1.15
N TYR A 46 0.13 -9.72 2.39
CA TYR A 46 0.08 -8.46 3.14
C TYR A 46 0.69 -8.64 4.53
N GLY A 47 0.96 -7.56 5.25
CA GLY A 47 1.57 -7.65 6.58
C GLY A 47 2.55 -6.51 6.84
N PHE A 48 3.58 -6.80 7.61
CA PHE A 48 4.49 -5.79 8.15
C PHE A 48 5.90 -5.99 7.60
N ILE A 49 6.46 -4.93 7.04
CA ILE A 49 7.86 -4.88 6.62
C ILE A 49 8.69 -4.46 7.82
N LYS A 50 9.67 -5.29 8.20
CA LYS A 50 10.64 -4.92 9.22
C LYS A 50 11.56 -3.85 8.63
N GLU A 51 11.57 -2.68 9.24
CA GLU A 51 12.42 -1.58 8.81
C GLU A 51 13.77 -1.52 9.54
N PRO A 52 14.76 -0.83 8.95
CA PRO A 52 16.04 -0.53 9.60
C PRO A 52 15.94 0.35 10.86
N SER A 53 15.07 1.37 10.89
CA SER A 53 15.04 2.39 11.97
C SER A 53 14.21 2.04 13.21
N ASN A 54 13.24 1.13 13.10
CA ASN A 54 12.32 0.69 14.16
C ASN A 54 11.44 1.80 14.81
N ASN A 55 11.06 2.80 14.02
CA ASN A 55 10.21 3.96 14.30
C ASN A 55 8.78 3.86 13.73
N ALA A 56 8.50 2.95 12.78
CA ALA A 56 7.20 2.88 12.09
C ALA A 56 6.58 1.47 12.00
N ILE A 57 5.27 1.41 11.76
CA ILE A 57 4.46 0.18 11.65
C ILE A 57 4.73 -0.53 10.32
N ASN A 58 4.78 0.22 9.22
CA ASN A 58 5.09 -0.25 7.86
C ASN A 58 4.29 -1.45 7.40
N ARG A 59 2.98 -1.22 7.30
CA ARG A 59 2.04 -2.24 6.96
C ARG A 59 1.62 -2.14 5.51
N ILE A 60 1.92 -3.18 4.74
CA ILE A 60 1.19 -3.50 3.52
C ILE A 60 -0.22 -3.90 3.96
N MET A 61 -1.22 -3.07 3.62
CA MET A 61 -2.60 -3.34 3.98
C MET A 61 -3.12 -4.55 3.22
N GLY A 62 -3.94 -5.37 3.85
CA GLY A 62 -4.62 -6.46 3.15
C GLY A 62 -5.76 -5.92 2.26
N PRO A 63 -6.20 -6.68 1.23
CA PRO A 63 -7.24 -6.23 0.31
C PRO A 63 -8.53 -5.75 1.01
N GLY A 64 -8.95 -6.45 2.06
CA GLY A 64 -10.12 -6.06 2.84
C GLY A 64 -9.94 -4.76 3.63
N THR A 65 -8.72 -4.47 4.12
CA THR A 65 -8.40 -3.19 4.78
C THR A 65 -8.38 -2.06 3.76
N VAL A 66 -7.76 -2.27 2.59
CA VAL A 66 -7.79 -1.28 1.50
C VAL A 66 -9.23 -0.96 1.09
N ALA A 67 -10.09 -1.96 0.98
CA ALA A 67 -11.51 -1.74 0.71
C ALA A 67 -12.21 -0.94 1.82
N ASN A 68 -11.92 -1.21 3.09
CA ASN A 68 -12.51 -0.45 4.19
C ASN A 68 -12.02 1.02 4.19
N VAL A 69 -10.76 1.27 3.85
CA VAL A 69 -10.23 2.64 3.71
C VAL A 69 -10.93 3.35 2.55
N LYS A 70 -10.96 2.74 1.35
CA LYS A 70 -11.56 3.33 0.15
C LYS A 70 -13.07 3.61 0.30
N LEU A 71 -13.78 2.76 1.04
CA LEU A 71 -15.22 2.90 1.27
C LEU A 71 -15.56 3.70 2.54
N ARG A 72 -14.55 4.17 3.30
CA ARG A 72 -14.72 4.84 4.60
C ARG A 72 -15.59 4.01 5.56
N GLU A 73 -15.23 2.73 5.75
CA GLU A 73 -15.99 1.78 6.56
C GLU A 73 -15.26 1.37 7.85
N GLY A 74 -16.04 1.11 8.91
CA GLY A 74 -15.53 0.57 10.16
C GLY A 74 -14.68 1.59 10.92
N VAL A 75 -13.43 1.24 11.23
CA VAL A 75 -12.53 2.15 11.96
C VAL A 75 -12.12 3.37 11.14
N PHE A 76 -12.32 3.34 9.82
CA PHE A 76 -11.95 4.41 8.89
C PHE A 76 -13.11 5.36 8.54
N GLU A 77 -14.30 5.19 9.12
CA GLU A 77 -15.49 6.01 8.76
C GLU A 77 -15.34 7.48 9.15
N PHE A 78 -14.68 7.75 10.29
CA PHE A 78 -14.51 9.09 10.84
C PHE A 78 -13.05 9.46 11.06
N ASP A 79 -12.15 8.78 10.34
CA ASP A 79 -10.73 9.06 10.42
C ASP A 79 -10.42 10.38 9.68
N PRO A 80 -10.04 11.46 10.40
CA PRO A 80 -9.81 12.76 9.79
C PRO A 80 -8.54 12.79 8.93
N ASP A 81 -7.57 11.90 9.16
CA ASP A 81 -6.31 11.87 8.41
C ASP A 81 -6.52 11.43 6.95
N LEU A 82 -7.64 10.75 6.70
CA LEU A 82 -8.06 10.36 5.36
C LEU A 82 -8.84 11.45 4.62
N ASP A 83 -9.35 12.50 5.29
CA ASP A 83 -10.14 13.55 4.63
C ASP A 83 -9.31 14.31 3.57
N GLU A 84 -8.00 14.45 3.80
CA GLU A 84 -7.06 15.10 2.87
C GLU A 84 -6.52 14.13 1.81
N LEU A 85 -6.73 12.82 1.98
CA LEU A 85 -6.22 11.77 1.09
C LEU A 85 -7.33 11.08 0.29
N ASP A 86 -8.60 11.38 0.58
CA ASP A 86 -9.76 10.79 -0.08
C ASP A 86 -9.95 11.37 -1.49
N GLU A 87 -9.11 10.88 -2.40
CA GLU A 87 -9.17 11.16 -3.81
C GLU A 87 -9.72 9.95 -4.57
N GLU A 88 -10.66 10.19 -5.50
CA GLU A 88 -11.28 9.13 -6.31
C GLU A 88 -10.22 8.29 -7.05
N ASP A 89 -9.15 8.94 -7.48
CA ASP A 89 -8.08 8.37 -8.29
C ASP A 89 -6.92 7.80 -7.49
N LYS A 90 -6.89 8.00 -6.17
CA LYS A 90 -5.86 7.42 -5.32
C LYS A 90 -6.37 6.17 -4.62
N LEU A 91 -5.45 5.24 -4.38
CA LEU A 91 -5.69 4.02 -3.63
C LEU A 91 -4.65 3.85 -2.54
N ILE A 92 -5.05 4.05 -1.29
CA ILE A 92 -4.20 3.78 -0.12
C ILE A 92 -3.99 2.28 0.00
N PHE A 93 -2.73 1.87 0.05
CA PHE A 93 -2.34 0.46 0.17
C PHE A 93 -1.34 0.19 1.29
N PHE A 94 -0.76 1.24 1.86
CA PHE A 94 0.31 1.12 2.83
C PHE A 94 0.15 2.13 3.97
N GLU A 95 0.40 1.68 5.19
CA GLU A 95 0.33 2.45 6.43
C GLU A 95 1.72 2.53 7.03
N VAL A 96 2.29 3.73 7.08
CA VAL A 96 3.59 3.97 7.72
C VAL A 96 3.39 3.95 9.23
N ASN A 97 2.44 4.74 9.72
CA ASN A 97 2.04 4.86 11.12
C ASN A 97 0.54 5.19 11.20
N GLU A 98 0.00 5.26 12.42
CA GLU A 98 -1.36 5.77 12.64
C GLU A 98 -1.51 7.16 12.01
N GLY A 99 -2.49 7.32 11.12
CA GLY A 99 -2.75 8.56 10.38
C GLY A 99 -1.79 8.87 9.23
N ILE A 100 -0.82 7.99 8.93
CA ILE A 100 0.19 8.24 7.88
C ILE A 100 0.13 7.14 6.82
N TYR A 101 -0.33 7.53 5.63
CA TYR A 101 -0.65 6.62 4.55
C TYR A 101 0.14 6.91 3.27
N ILE A 102 0.30 5.87 2.46
CA ILE A 102 0.90 5.93 1.14
C ILE A 102 -0.09 5.35 0.13
N SER A 103 -0.20 6.02 -1.02
CA SER A 103 -1.21 5.72 -2.05
C SER A 103 -0.61 5.45 -3.41
N LEU A 104 -1.34 4.72 -4.25
CA LEU A 104 -1.11 4.58 -5.68
C LEU A 104 -2.01 5.54 -6.45
N ASP A 105 -1.51 6.14 -7.51
CA ASP A 105 -2.36 6.84 -8.50
C ASP A 105 -2.91 5.83 -9.51
N LEU A 106 -4.24 5.72 -9.62
CA LEU A 106 -4.94 4.77 -10.49
C LEU A 106 -5.05 5.23 -11.95
N LYS A 107 -4.85 6.52 -12.23
CA LYS A 107 -4.97 7.12 -13.57
C LYS A 107 -3.64 7.18 -14.32
N LEU A 108 -2.52 7.26 -13.60
CA LEU A 108 -1.20 7.37 -14.20
C LEU A 108 -0.62 6.01 -14.61
N PRO A 109 0.17 5.95 -15.70
CA PRO A 109 0.85 4.72 -16.12
C PRO A 109 1.77 4.19 -15.02
N ASN A 110 1.78 2.86 -14.85
CA ASN A 110 2.55 2.13 -13.82
C ASN A 110 2.15 2.38 -12.37
N ASN A 111 1.06 3.13 -12.13
CA ASN A 111 0.52 3.42 -10.81
C ASN A 111 1.61 3.92 -9.83
N PRO A 112 2.19 5.11 -10.09
CA PRO A 112 3.21 5.70 -9.23
C PRO A 112 2.72 5.85 -7.79
N VAL A 113 3.68 5.87 -6.86
CA VAL A 113 3.43 5.87 -5.42
C VAL A 113 3.60 7.28 -4.88
N PHE A 114 2.65 7.70 -4.06
CA PHE A 114 2.57 9.03 -3.48
C PHE A 114 2.55 9.00 -1.95
N TYR A 115 3.27 9.95 -1.37
CA TYR A 115 3.13 10.39 0.01
C TYR A 115 2.45 11.77 -0.01
N PHE A 116 1.19 11.83 0.42
CA PHE A 116 0.31 12.98 0.17
C PHE A 116 0.27 13.35 -1.33
N ASP A 117 0.79 14.52 -1.68
CA ASP A 117 0.87 15.03 -3.07
C ASP A 117 2.23 14.82 -3.73
N THR A 118 3.21 14.31 -2.99
CA THR A 118 4.57 14.11 -3.49
C THR A 118 4.70 12.70 -4.06
N GLN A 119 5.06 12.59 -5.34
CA GLN A 119 5.42 11.32 -5.95
C GLN A 119 6.77 10.85 -5.39
N ILE A 120 6.79 9.69 -4.74
CA ILE A 120 7.98 9.13 -4.09
C ILE A 120 8.58 7.96 -4.88
N ALA A 121 7.81 7.33 -5.76
CA ALA A 121 8.29 6.28 -6.65
C ALA A 121 7.50 6.20 -7.96
N ASP A 122 8.14 5.70 -9.01
CA ASP A 122 7.55 5.57 -10.35
C ASP A 122 6.63 4.34 -10.48
N SER A 123 6.76 3.39 -9.55
CA SER A 123 5.94 2.18 -9.48
C SER A 123 5.97 1.57 -8.08
N LEU A 124 5.09 0.59 -7.83
CA LEU A 124 5.06 -0.15 -6.58
C LEU A 124 6.36 -0.93 -6.30
N GLU A 125 6.96 -1.53 -7.33
CA GLU A 125 8.23 -2.24 -7.19
C GLU A 125 9.38 -1.30 -6.82
N ASP A 126 9.45 -0.13 -7.47
CA ASP A 126 10.44 0.90 -7.17
C ASP A 126 10.29 1.42 -5.74
N PHE A 127 9.06 1.69 -5.31
CA PHE A 127 8.75 2.09 -3.93
C PHE A 127 9.30 1.07 -2.92
N LEU A 128 8.93 -0.20 -3.06
CA LEU A 128 9.32 -1.25 -2.10
C LEU A 128 10.83 -1.49 -2.08
N LYS A 129 11.51 -1.38 -3.22
CA LYS A 129 12.98 -1.48 -3.29
C LYS A 129 13.67 -0.32 -2.58
N LYS A 130 13.20 0.91 -2.79
CA LYS A 130 13.72 2.08 -2.07
C LYS A 130 13.46 1.93 -0.57
N PHE A 131 12.22 1.62 -0.22
CA PHE A 131 11.75 1.52 1.17
C PHE A 131 12.51 0.49 2.02
N ILE A 132 12.81 -0.69 1.47
CA ILE A 132 13.57 -1.72 2.21
C ILE A 132 15.03 -1.31 2.45
N ASN A 133 15.61 -0.50 1.55
CA ASN A 133 16.98 -0.02 1.70
C ASN A 133 17.06 1.18 2.66
N ASP A 134 16.09 2.08 2.57
CA ASP A 134 15.93 3.28 3.37
C ASP A 134 14.44 3.56 3.47
N ASN A 135 13.84 3.40 4.64
CA ASN A 135 12.40 3.55 4.87
C ASN A 135 11.98 5.02 5.13
N GLU A 136 12.95 5.93 5.21
CA GLU A 136 12.75 7.36 5.47
C GLU A 136 13.12 8.23 4.25
N TYR A 137 13.50 7.61 3.11
CA TYR A 137 14.02 8.29 1.91
C TYR A 137 13.14 9.40 1.32
N TYR A 138 11.85 9.42 1.67
CA TYR A 138 10.86 10.37 1.17
C TYR A 138 10.50 11.46 2.17
N ILE A 139 10.97 11.39 3.42
CA ILE A 139 10.59 12.34 4.48
C ILE A 139 11.07 13.76 4.18
N ASP A 140 12.23 13.89 3.52
CA ASP A 140 12.85 15.18 3.17
C ASP A 140 12.57 15.64 1.72
N LEU A 141 11.66 14.97 1.00
CA LEU A 141 11.27 15.35 -0.36
C LEU A 141 10.23 16.48 -0.28
N GLU A 142 10.70 17.71 -0.11
CA GLU A 142 9.92 18.94 -0.33
C GLU A 142 9.84 19.33 -1.82
#